data_AF-A0A2V7VK19-F1
#
_entry.id   AF-A0A2V7VK19-F1
#
_cell.length_a   1.000
_cell.length_b   1.000
_cell.length_c   1.000
_cell.angle_alpha   90.00
_cell.angle_beta   90.00
_cell.angle_gamma   90.00
#
_symmetry.space_group_name_H-M   'P 1'
#
loop_
_entity.id
_entity.type
_entity.pdbx_description
1 polymer ?
#
loop_
_entity_poly.entity_id
_entity_poly.type
_entity_poly.pdbx_seq_one_letter_code
_entity_poly.pdbx_strand_id
1 'polypeptide(L)'
;MTQVVKGVAKVPVWAKLTPSTTDIVLEAGAVFTGGGDAVVSSNTFPSIPLVDPETLEFEMNVDGYVSSGGLGGPAILPQSLAKMSQMTRAFPERSFSGIGGISDFNQALNYLLLGCGTVQVCTAAMLDHAVGPNVIKRLVQGMSEFLEKNAHRGWKRLEDFRGIRRDRIVAHSQIRRPADSDYQGGHEPQEGYAEPARA
;
A
#
# COMPACT_ATOMS: atom_id res chain seq x y z
N MET A 1 0.93 -2.11 -24.77
CA MET A 1 2.30 -2.35 -24.27
C MET A 1 2.47 -3.77 -23.74
N THR A 2 1.73 -4.20 -22.72
CA THR A 2 1.90 -5.52 -22.06
C THR A 2 1.93 -6.69 -23.04
N GLN A 3 1.00 -6.71 -24.01
CA GLN A 3 0.97 -7.75 -25.05
C GLN A 3 2.26 -7.82 -25.89
N VAL A 4 2.85 -6.67 -26.22
CA VAL A 4 4.11 -6.61 -26.98
C VAL A 4 5.25 -7.20 -26.16
N VAL A 5 5.34 -6.86 -24.87
CA VAL A 5 6.34 -7.42 -23.96
C VAL A 5 6.14 -8.94 -23.79
N LYS A 6 4.89 -9.38 -23.58
CA LYS A 6 4.56 -10.80 -23.46
C LYS A 6 4.82 -11.61 -24.73
N GLY A 7 4.76 -11.00 -25.90
CA GLY A 7 5.08 -11.65 -27.17
C GLY A 7 6.55 -12.11 -27.26
N VAL A 8 7.45 -11.53 -26.48
CA VAL A 8 8.89 -11.85 -26.48
C VAL A 8 9.42 -12.37 -25.14
N ALA A 9 8.75 -12.06 -24.04
CA ALA A 9 9.19 -12.45 -22.70
C ALA A 9 9.05 -13.97 -22.48
N LYS A 10 10.14 -14.59 -22.00
CA LYS A 10 10.19 -16.01 -21.62
C LYS A 10 10.00 -16.24 -20.12
N VAL A 11 9.81 -15.16 -19.36
CA VAL A 11 9.64 -15.15 -17.90
C VAL A 11 8.36 -14.39 -17.54
N PRO A 12 7.83 -14.56 -16.32
CA PRO A 12 6.67 -13.78 -15.87
C PRO A 12 6.91 -12.27 -15.96
N VAL A 13 5.89 -11.54 -16.39
CA VAL A 13 5.91 -10.08 -16.56
C VAL A 13 4.93 -9.46 -15.57
N TRP A 14 5.47 -8.66 -14.66
CA TRP A 14 4.70 -7.93 -13.66
C TRP A 14 4.66 -6.45 -14.04
N ALA A 15 3.47 -5.86 -14.14
CA ALA A 15 3.34 -4.44 -14.44
C ALA A 15 3.22 -3.61 -13.16
N LYS A 16 4.08 -2.60 -13.00
CA LYS A 16 4.02 -1.64 -11.89
C LYS A 16 3.17 -0.44 -12.29
N LEU A 17 2.03 -0.27 -11.64
CA LEU A 17 1.11 0.81 -11.97
C LEU A 17 1.40 2.08 -11.17
N THR A 18 1.24 3.23 -11.84
CA THR A 18 1.13 4.52 -11.17
C THR A 18 -0.23 4.62 -10.46
N PRO A 19 -0.28 5.12 -9.22
CA PRO A 19 -1.54 5.36 -8.53
C PRO A 19 -2.29 6.60 -9.06
N SER A 20 -1.58 7.44 -9.83
CA SER A 20 -2.08 8.71 -10.38
C SER A 20 -2.85 8.49 -11.67
N THR A 21 -3.93 7.74 -11.56
CA THR A 21 -4.87 7.44 -12.63
C THR A 21 -6.30 7.62 -12.12
N THR A 22 -7.20 7.91 -13.07
CA THR A 22 -8.63 8.06 -12.83
C THR A 22 -9.24 6.76 -12.31
N ASP A 23 -8.95 5.64 -12.97
CA ASP A 23 -9.43 4.32 -12.57
C ASP A 23 -8.34 3.27 -12.71
N ILE A 24 -7.78 2.87 -11.57
CA ILE A 24 -6.70 1.88 -11.53
C ILE A 24 -7.18 0.47 -11.84
N VAL A 25 -8.48 0.19 -11.72
CA VAL A 25 -9.06 -1.10 -12.09
C VAL A 25 -9.02 -1.28 -13.60
N LEU A 26 -9.31 -0.22 -14.37
CA LEU A 26 -9.18 -0.25 -15.84
C LEU A 26 -7.73 -0.52 -16.26
N GLU A 27 -6.76 0.16 -15.63
CA GLU A 27 -5.33 -0.06 -15.91
C GLU A 27 -4.88 -1.48 -15.59
N ALA A 28 -5.27 -2.01 -14.42
CA ALA A 28 -4.97 -3.39 -14.04
C ALA A 28 -5.63 -4.40 -14.99
N GLY A 29 -6.89 -4.17 -15.38
CA GLY A 29 -7.60 -4.96 -16.37
C GLY A 29 -6.86 -5.00 -17.70
N ALA A 30 -6.41 -3.84 -18.19
CA ALA A 30 -5.63 -3.75 -19.42
C ALA A 30 -4.30 -4.53 -19.35
N VAL A 31 -3.64 -4.56 -18.19
CA VAL A 31 -2.45 -5.41 -17.97
C VAL A 31 -2.81 -6.89 -18.15
N PHE A 32 -3.87 -7.37 -17.49
CA PHE A 32 -4.27 -8.78 -17.56
C PHE A 32 -4.77 -9.17 -18.96
N THR A 33 -5.55 -8.32 -19.62
CA THR A 33 -5.97 -8.51 -21.03
C THR A 33 -4.76 -8.60 -21.96
N GLY A 34 -3.70 -7.82 -21.70
CA GLY A 34 -2.44 -7.91 -22.41
C GLY A 34 -1.56 -9.11 -22.06
N GLY A 35 -2.03 -10.02 -21.19
CA GLY A 35 -1.31 -11.23 -20.80
C GLY A 35 -0.30 -11.05 -19.67
N GLY A 36 -0.31 -9.92 -18.94
CA GLY A 36 0.53 -9.71 -17.77
C GLY A 36 0.23 -10.72 -16.65
N ASP A 37 1.26 -11.21 -15.98
CA ASP A 37 1.15 -12.30 -14.99
C ASP A 37 0.79 -11.79 -13.58
N ALA A 38 1.16 -10.55 -13.27
CA ALA A 38 0.78 -9.88 -12.02
C ALA A 38 0.77 -8.36 -12.17
N VAL A 39 0.06 -7.70 -11.24
CA VAL A 39 0.08 -6.25 -11.08
C VAL A 39 0.74 -5.89 -9.77
N VAL A 40 1.56 -4.84 -9.81
CA VAL A 40 2.21 -4.27 -8.63
C VAL A 40 1.71 -2.85 -8.45
N SER A 41 1.30 -2.50 -7.24
CA SER A 41 0.89 -1.13 -6.91
C SER A 41 1.17 -0.82 -5.44
N SER A 42 1.54 0.41 -5.09
CA SER A 42 1.61 1.62 -5.94
C SER A 42 3.02 2.07 -6.32
N ASN A 43 3.17 2.70 -7.48
CA ASN A 43 4.30 3.63 -7.69
C ASN A 43 4.17 4.85 -6.75
N THR A 44 5.11 5.77 -6.81
CA THR A 44 5.06 7.03 -6.05
C THR A 44 3.89 7.92 -6.46
N PHE A 45 3.47 8.80 -5.54
CA PHE A 45 2.45 9.82 -5.79
C PHE A 45 3.14 11.14 -6.14
N PRO A 46 2.69 11.89 -7.16
CA PRO A 46 3.22 13.21 -7.47
C PRO A 46 3.19 14.14 -6.26
N SER A 47 4.31 14.79 -5.99
CA SER A 47 4.46 15.74 -4.90
C SER A 47 5.52 16.78 -5.21
N ILE A 48 5.55 17.83 -4.41
CA ILE A 48 6.67 18.77 -4.33
C ILE A 48 7.22 18.75 -2.90
N PRO A 49 8.49 19.11 -2.70
CA PRO A 49 9.03 19.35 -1.36
C PRO A 49 8.28 20.45 -0.63
N LEU A 50 8.35 20.44 0.71
CA LEU A 50 7.79 21.51 1.52
C LEU A 50 8.64 22.77 1.41
N VAL A 51 8.04 23.90 1.76
CA VAL A 51 8.73 25.19 1.93
C VAL A 51 9.05 25.34 3.41
N ASP A 52 10.32 25.58 3.70
CA ASP A 52 10.78 25.87 5.05
C ASP A 52 10.30 27.28 5.48
N PRO A 53 9.63 27.42 6.65
CA PRO A 53 9.01 28.67 7.03
C PRO A 53 9.99 29.77 7.48
N GLU A 54 11.23 29.41 7.82
CA GLU A 54 12.26 30.38 8.25
C GLU A 54 13.00 30.96 7.04
N THR A 55 13.33 30.11 6.07
CA THR A 55 14.10 30.48 4.88
C THR A 55 13.22 30.89 3.70
N LEU A 56 11.95 30.47 3.69
CA LEU A 56 11.01 30.60 2.57
C LEU A 56 11.45 29.87 1.29
N GLU A 57 12.42 28.96 1.40
CA GLU A 57 12.93 28.12 0.32
C GLU A 57 12.34 26.71 0.40
N PHE A 58 12.35 25.98 -0.72
CA PHE A 58 12.02 24.54 -0.69
C PHE A 58 13.09 23.75 0.07
N GLU A 59 12.67 22.77 0.89
CA GLU A 59 13.54 21.87 1.67
C GLU A 59 14.59 21.14 0.82
N MET A 60 14.31 20.99 -0.47
CA MET A 60 15.26 20.53 -1.48
C MET A 60 15.03 21.31 -2.77
N ASN A 61 16.06 22.00 -3.25
CA ASN A 61 16.04 22.77 -4.50
C ASN A 61 17.43 22.80 -5.16
N VAL A 62 17.47 23.22 -6.42
CA VAL A 62 18.69 23.60 -7.13
C VAL A 62 18.46 25.02 -7.65
N ASP A 63 19.29 25.96 -7.22
CA ASP A 63 19.17 27.39 -7.54
C ASP A 63 17.78 27.99 -7.21
N GLY A 64 17.12 27.52 -6.15
CA GLY A 64 15.76 27.93 -5.76
C GLY A 64 14.64 27.25 -6.56
N TYR A 65 14.96 26.47 -7.59
CA TYR A 65 13.98 25.77 -8.43
C TYR A 65 13.76 24.33 -7.98
N VAL A 66 12.52 23.87 -8.15
CA VAL A 66 12.10 22.51 -7.87
C VAL A 66 11.19 21.98 -8.98
N SER A 67 11.20 20.66 -9.17
CA SER A 67 10.25 19.96 -10.03
C SER A 67 9.37 19.05 -9.21
N SER A 68 8.20 18.69 -9.73
CA SER A 68 7.40 17.62 -9.14
C SER A 68 8.18 16.31 -9.14
N GLY A 69 8.21 15.65 -7.99
CA GLY A 69 8.80 14.34 -7.79
C GLY A 69 7.78 13.30 -7.34
N GLY A 70 8.27 12.13 -6.96
CA GLY A 70 7.45 11.06 -6.43
C GLY A 70 7.56 10.93 -4.91
N LEU A 71 6.45 11.11 -4.19
CA LEU A 71 6.32 10.79 -2.78
C LEU A 71 6.22 9.27 -2.58
N GLY A 72 7.13 8.76 -1.76
CA GLY A 72 7.08 7.41 -1.20
C GLY A 72 6.94 7.46 0.32
N GLY A 73 7.36 6.39 1.00
CA GLY A 73 7.37 6.37 2.47
C GLY A 73 5.98 6.26 3.11
N PRO A 74 5.90 6.40 4.44
CA PRO A 74 4.69 6.11 5.22
C PRO A 74 3.50 6.98 4.83
N ALA A 75 3.74 8.20 4.33
CA ALA A 75 2.71 9.15 3.93
C ALA A 75 1.74 8.61 2.86
N ILE A 76 2.19 7.67 2.03
CA ILE A 76 1.37 7.11 0.93
C ILE A 76 0.68 5.78 1.28
N LEU A 77 0.86 5.26 2.50
CA LEU A 77 0.37 3.93 2.89
C LEU A 77 -1.16 3.81 2.74
N PRO A 78 -1.99 4.70 3.32
CA PRO A 78 -3.45 4.59 3.19
C PRO A 78 -3.94 4.73 1.75
N GLN A 79 -3.34 5.65 0.97
CA GLN A 79 -3.71 5.88 -0.43
C GLN A 79 -3.35 4.68 -1.29
N SER A 80 -2.19 4.07 -1.05
CA SER A 80 -1.78 2.86 -1.77
C SER A 80 -2.67 1.65 -1.41
N LEU A 81 -3.03 1.48 -0.14
CA LEU A 81 -3.99 0.45 0.29
C LEU A 81 -5.35 0.64 -0.38
N ALA A 82 -5.84 1.88 -0.49
CA ALA A 82 -7.08 2.20 -1.18
C ALA A 82 -7.02 1.77 -2.65
N LYS A 83 -5.96 2.12 -3.38
CA LYS A 83 -5.76 1.69 -4.78
C LYS A 83 -5.66 0.16 -4.90
N MET A 84 -4.91 -0.48 -4.02
CA MET A 84 -4.77 -1.94 -4.01
C MET A 84 -6.10 -2.64 -3.77
N SER A 85 -6.91 -2.15 -2.83
CA SER A 85 -8.22 -2.73 -2.53
C SER A 85 -9.17 -2.73 -3.73
N GLN A 86 -9.11 -1.69 -4.57
CA GLN A 86 -9.93 -1.61 -5.78
C GLN A 86 -9.57 -2.74 -6.75
N MET A 87 -8.28 -2.94 -7.00
CA MET A 87 -7.81 -3.96 -7.95
C MET A 87 -8.00 -5.39 -7.43
N THR A 88 -7.68 -5.65 -6.15
CA THR A 88 -7.80 -7.02 -5.62
C THR A 88 -9.27 -7.46 -5.49
N ARG A 89 -10.20 -6.52 -5.30
CA ARG A 89 -11.65 -6.78 -5.35
C ARG A 89 -12.15 -7.04 -6.76
N ALA A 90 -11.65 -6.27 -7.73
CA ALA A 90 -12.08 -6.41 -9.13
C ALA A 90 -11.56 -7.69 -9.80
N PHE A 91 -10.36 -8.14 -9.42
CA PHE A 91 -9.70 -9.31 -10.02
C PHE A 91 -9.22 -10.30 -8.95
N PRO A 92 -10.13 -10.88 -8.15
CA PRO A 92 -9.79 -11.66 -6.96
C PRO A 92 -8.92 -12.89 -7.24
N GLU A 93 -8.95 -13.41 -8.46
CA GLU A 93 -8.20 -14.57 -8.96
C GLU A 93 -6.82 -14.22 -9.53
N ARG A 94 -6.49 -12.92 -9.65
CA ARG A 94 -5.22 -12.46 -10.22
C ARG A 94 -4.15 -12.22 -9.15
N SER A 95 -2.89 -12.21 -9.60
CA SER A 95 -1.74 -12.03 -8.74
C SER A 95 -1.40 -10.56 -8.54
N PHE A 96 -1.20 -10.18 -7.27
CA PHE A 96 -0.83 -8.82 -6.87
C PHE A 96 0.37 -8.78 -5.93
N SER A 97 1.18 -7.73 -6.08
CA SER A 97 2.26 -7.37 -5.16
C SER A 97 2.04 -5.96 -4.60
N GLY A 98 1.90 -5.86 -3.28
CA GLY A 98 1.64 -4.62 -2.57
C GLY A 98 2.91 -3.83 -2.27
N ILE A 99 2.89 -2.52 -2.49
CA ILE A 99 3.96 -1.61 -2.06
C ILE A 99 3.36 -0.25 -1.70
N GLY A 100 4.02 0.48 -0.82
CA GLY A 100 3.68 1.87 -0.49
C GLY A 100 3.64 2.03 1.02
N GLY A 101 4.63 2.75 1.55
CA GLY A 101 4.74 3.08 2.97
C GLY A 101 4.92 1.93 3.95
N ILE A 102 5.37 0.76 3.49
CA ILE A 102 5.70 -0.38 4.36
C ILE A 102 7.07 -0.16 5.02
N SER A 103 7.12 -0.22 6.34
CA SER A 103 8.29 -0.23 7.21
C SER A 103 8.25 -1.35 8.26
N ASP A 104 7.10 -1.98 8.47
CA ASP A 104 6.91 -3.09 9.42
C ASP A 104 5.86 -4.11 8.95
N PHE A 105 5.72 -5.20 9.71
CA PHE A 105 4.82 -6.30 9.37
C PHE A 105 3.34 -5.93 9.48
N ASN A 106 2.93 -5.06 10.41
CA ASN A 106 1.52 -4.68 10.55
C ASN A 106 1.05 -3.95 9.29
N GLN A 107 1.88 -3.08 8.73
CA GLN A 107 1.60 -2.39 7.48
C GLN A 107 1.61 -3.36 6.29
N ALA A 108 2.57 -4.29 6.23
CA ALA A 108 2.58 -5.34 5.20
C ALA A 108 1.34 -6.25 5.25
N LEU A 109 0.91 -6.63 6.46
CA LEU A 109 -0.24 -7.49 6.69
C LEU A 109 -1.52 -6.91 6.07
N ASN A 110 -1.69 -5.59 6.07
CA ASN A 110 -2.83 -4.94 5.41
C ASN A 110 -2.92 -5.32 3.91
N TYR A 111 -1.81 -5.28 3.17
CA TYR A 111 -1.78 -5.69 1.76
C TYR A 111 -2.11 -7.18 1.58
N LEU A 112 -1.60 -8.04 2.46
CA LEU A 112 -1.86 -9.49 2.43
C LEU A 112 -3.35 -9.78 2.70
N LEU A 113 -3.94 -9.11 3.70
CA LEU A 113 -5.37 -9.24 4.04
C LEU A 113 -6.29 -8.71 2.92
N LEU A 114 -5.81 -7.77 2.11
CA LEU A 114 -6.52 -7.29 0.90
C LEU A 114 -6.35 -8.21 -0.31
N GLY A 115 -5.43 -9.18 -0.24
CA GLY A 115 -5.28 -10.24 -1.24
C GLY A 115 -3.99 -10.21 -2.04
N CYS A 116 -3.00 -9.38 -1.67
CA CYS A 116 -1.68 -9.46 -2.28
C CYS A 116 -0.98 -10.78 -1.90
N GLY A 117 -0.29 -11.39 -2.87
CA GLY A 117 0.54 -12.57 -2.63
C GLY A 117 1.95 -12.23 -2.13
N THR A 118 2.40 -11.00 -2.37
CA THR A 118 3.70 -10.50 -1.91
C THR A 118 3.60 -9.02 -1.52
N VAL A 119 4.59 -8.55 -0.78
CA VAL A 119 4.78 -7.13 -0.47
C VAL A 119 6.19 -6.69 -0.81
N GLN A 120 6.40 -5.38 -1.02
CA GLN A 120 7.70 -4.78 -1.33
C GLN A 120 7.96 -3.60 -0.40
N VAL A 121 9.23 -3.32 -0.15
CA VAL A 121 9.70 -2.20 0.70
C VAL A 121 10.77 -1.41 -0.06
N CYS A 122 10.72 -0.08 0.00
CA CYS A 122 11.69 0.79 -0.66
C CYS A 122 12.20 1.88 0.28
N THR A 123 11.40 2.89 0.63
CA THR A 123 11.85 4.00 1.49
C THR A 123 12.43 3.53 2.82
N ALA A 124 11.75 2.62 3.53
CA ALA A 124 12.27 2.08 4.78
C ALA A 124 13.57 1.25 4.59
N ALA A 125 13.76 0.63 3.41
CA ALA A 125 14.99 -0.08 3.09
C ALA A 125 16.14 0.88 2.73
N MET A 126 15.84 2.04 2.10
CA MET A 126 16.83 3.09 1.84
C MET A 126 17.30 3.75 3.14
N LEU A 127 16.38 3.96 4.09
CA LEU A 127 16.69 4.54 5.41
C LEU A 127 17.36 3.54 6.36
N ASP A 128 17.30 2.26 6.05
CA ASP A 128 18.02 1.21 6.77
C ASP A 128 19.43 1.09 6.18
N HIS A 129 20.38 1.74 6.86
CA HIS A 129 21.78 2.07 6.49
C HIS A 129 22.66 0.95 5.85
N ALA A 130 22.13 -0.25 5.61
CA ALA A 130 22.82 -1.40 5.02
C ALA A 130 22.03 -2.10 3.90
N VAL A 131 21.24 -1.37 3.09
CA VAL A 131 20.37 -1.92 2.00
C VAL A 131 19.18 -2.71 2.55
N GLY A 132 18.55 -2.22 3.62
CA GLY A 132 17.31 -2.83 4.13
C GLY A 132 17.36 -4.18 4.88
N PRO A 133 18.50 -4.73 5.34
CA PRO A 133 18.52 -6.06 5.92
C PRO A 133 17.76 -6.13 7.24
N ASN A 134 17.70 -5.03 8.00
CA ASN A 134 17.00 -5.00 9.28
C ASN A 134 15.48 -4.93 9.07
N VAL A 135 15.01 -4.09 8.13
CA VAL A 135 13.57 -4.03 7.80
C VAL A 135 13.08 -5.36 7.23
N ILE A 136 13.86 -6.02 6.36
CA ILE A 136 13.51 -7.33 5.80
C ILE A 136 13.46 -8.39 6.90
N LYS A 137 14.46 -8.45 7.79
CA LYS A 137 14.47 -9.39 8.94
C LYS A 137 13.23 -9.20 9.82
N ARG A 138 12.88 -7.95 10.17
CA ARG A 138 11.70 -7.64 10.98
C ARG A 138 10.39 -8.04 10.30
N LEU A 139 10.28 -7.85 8.98
CA LEU A 139 9.11 -8.28 8.22
C LEU A 139 8.93 -9.80 8.24
N VAL A 140 10.01 -10.55 8.00
CA VAL A 140 9.98 -12.01 8.03
C VAL A 140 9.67 -12.53 9.43
N GLN A 141 10.32 -11.96 10.46
CA GLN A 141 10.04 -12.31 11.85
C GLN A 141 8.58 -12.03 12.21
N GLY A 142 8.06 -10.85 11.85
CA GLY A 142 6.67 -10.48 12.12
C GLY A 142 5.66 -11.43 11.47
N MET A 143 5.95 -11.94 10.27
CA MET A 143 5.13 -12.98 9.62
C MET A 143 5.13 -14.29 10.42
N SER A 144 6.31 -14.76 10.85
CA SER A 144 6.43 -15.98 11.66
C SER A 144 5.66 -15.84 12.97
N GLU A 145 5.86 -14.75 13.70
CA GLU A 145 5.16 -14.48 14.96
C GLU A 145 3.64 -14.36 14.76
N PHE A 146 3.19 -13.75 13.66
CA PHE A 146 1.78 -13.64 13.34
C PHE A 146 1.13 -14.99 13.08
N LEU A 147 1.81 -15.87 12.33
CA LEU A 147 1.35 -17.24 12.09
C LEU A 147 1.29 -18.04 13.40
N GLU A 148 2.32 -17.95 14.24
CA GLU A 148 2.35 -18.61 15.55
C GLU A 148 1.19 -18.15 16.45
N LYS A 149 1.00 -16.83 16.59
CA LYS A 149 -0.10 -16.24 17.38
C LYS A 149 -1.48 -16.64 16.87
N ASN A 150 -1.61 -16.90 15.57
CA ASN A 150 -2.87 -17.29 14.93
C ASN A 150 -2.97 -18.79 14.60
N ALA A 151 -2.04 -19.63 15.09
CA ALA A 151 -2.05 -21.07 14.82
C ALA A 151 -3.35 -21.75 15.31
N HIS A 152 -3.97 -21.22 16.37
CA HIS A 152 -5.28 -21.67 16.87
C HIS A 152 -6.43 -21.54 15.85
N ARG A 153 -6.26 -20.69 14.82
CA ARG A 153 -7.20 -20.54 13.70
C ARG A 153 -6.96 -21.56 12.58
N GLY A 154 -5.93 -22.40 12.71
CA GLY A 154 -5.46 -23.31 11.66
C GLY A 154 -4.58 -22.65 10.60
N TRP A 155 -4.19 -21.38 10.77
CA TRP A 155 -3.32 -20.67 9.83
C TRP A 155 -1.87 -21.14 9.96
N LYS A 156 -1.29 -21.56 8.83
CA LYS A 156 0.08 -22.08 8.71
C LYS A 156 0.86 -21.40 7.59
N ARG A 157 0.18 -20.77 6.64
CA ARG A 157 0.75 -20.11 5.46
C ARG A 157 -0.10 -18.92 5.03
N LEU A 158 0.47 -18.10 4.15
CA LEU A 158 -0.18 -16.92 3.60
C LEU A 158 -1.59 -17.22 3.05
N GLU A 159 -1.75 -18.31 2.32
CA GLU A 159 -3.02 -18.68 1.68
C GLU A 159 -4.18 -18.89 2.65
N ASP A 160 -3.90 -19.13 3.93
CA ASP A 160 -4.95 -19.38 4.92
C ASP A 160 -5.65 -18.09 5.37
N PHE A 161 -5.06 -16.92 5.11
CA PHE A 161 -5.61 -15.61 5.48
C PHE A 161 -5.52 -14.53 4.40
N ARG A 162 -4.86 -14.81 3.27
CA ARG A 162 -4.76 -13.88 2.14
C ARG A 162 -6.15 -13.49 1.65
N GLY A 163 -6.42 -12.19 1.57
CA GLY A 163 -7.67 -11.68 1.01
C GLY A 163 -8.89 -11.73 1.93
N ILE A 164 -8.80 -12.21 3.18
CA ILE A 164 -9.99 -12.36 4.06
C ILE A 164 -10.68 -11.03 4.42
N ARG A 165 -10.05 -9.88 4.14
CA ARG A 165 -10.64 -8.54 4.32
C ARG A 165 -11.03 -7.85 3.03
N ARG A 166 -10.72 -8.44 1.86
CA ARG A 166 -11.00 -7.88 0.53
C ARG A 166 -12.45 -7.41 0.38
N ASP A 167 -13.41 -8.22 0.81
CA ASP A 167 -14.84 -7.94 0.63
C ASP A 167 -15.45 -7.02 1.70
N ARG A 168 -14.62 -6.49 2.61
CA ARG A 168 -15.05 -5.55 3.66
C ARG A 168 -14.93 -4.09 3.24
N ILE A 169 -14.36 -3.82 2.08
CA ILE A 169 -14.30 -2.48 1.50
C ILE A 169 -15.47 -2.32 0.54
N VAL A 170 -16.45 -1.54 0.96
CA VAL A 170 -17.73 -1.35 0.27
C VAL A 170 -18.00 0.12 0.02
N ALA A 171 -18.91 0.42 -0.90
CA ALA A 171 -19.41 1.77 -1.08
C ALA A 171 -20.07 2.25 0.22
N HIS A 172 -19.95 3.55 0.53
CA HIS A 172 -20.55 4.11 1.74
C HIS A 172 -22.06 3.84 1.85
N SER A 173 -22.77 3.78 0.72
CA SER A 173 -24.20 3.43 0.65
C SER A 173 -24.55 2.03 1.17
N GLN A 174 -23.57 1.12 1.25
CA GLN A 174 -23.74 -0.23 1.79
C GLN A 174 -23.44 -0.29 3.30
N ILE A 175 -22.93 0.79 3.89
CA ILE A 175 -22.59 0.87 5.30
C ILE A 175 -23.80 1.42 6.06
N ARG A 176 -24.39 0.60 6.94
CA ARG A 176 -25.41 1.05 7.89
C ARG A 176 -24.82 2.18 8.75
N ARG A 177 -25.62 3.22 9.02
CA ARG A 177 -25.29 4.19 10.08
C ARG A 177 -25.32 3.46 11.44
N PRO A 178 -24.19 3.37 12.16
CA PRO A 178 -24.17 2.74 13.47
C PRO A 178 -24.94 3.61 14.47
N ALA A 179 -25.51 2.98 15.50
CA ALA A 179 -25.81 3.70 16.74
C ALA A 179 -24.48 4.02 17.45
N ASP A 180 -24.43 5.02 18.34
CA ASP A 180 -23.18 5.46 18.99
C ASP A 180 -22.40 4.30 19.66
N SER A 181 -23.10 3.28 20.16
CA SER A 181 -22.50 2.07 20.77
C SER A 181 -21.85 1.09 19.79
N ASP A 182 -22.21 1.15 18.51
CA ASP A 182 -21.78 0.19 17.48
C ASP A 182 -20.55 0.69 16.70
N TYR A 183 -20.11 1.94 16.95
CA TYR A 183 -19.00 2.54 16.24
C TYR A 183 -17.65 1.97 16.73
N GLN A 184 -16.96 1.24 15.85
CA GLN A 184 -15.65 0.65 16.13
C GLN A 184 -14.54 1.59 15.61
N GLY A 185 -14.44 2.79 16.18
CA GLY A 185 -13.46 3.83 15.82
C GLY A 185 -12.15 3.77 16.62
N GLY A 186 -11.88 2.64 17.28
CA GLY A 186 -10.81 2.49 18.26
C GLY A 186 -9.40 2.44 17.67
N HIS A 187 -8.88 3.58 17.26
CA HIS A 187 -7.52 3.98 17.59
C HIS A 187 -7.64 5.45 17.99
N GLU A 188 -7.54 5.76 19.28
CA GLU A 188 -7.35 7.13 19.74
C GLU A 188 -5.83 7.42 19.77
N PRO A 189 -5.20 7.92 18.70
CA PRO A 189 -4.38 9.11 18.88
C PRO A 189 -5.33 10.28 19.10
N GLN A 190 -4.92 11.28 19.88
CA GLN A 190 -5.62 12.57 19.92
C GLN A 190 -5.74 13.12 18.49
N GLU A 191 -6.86 12.87 17.82
CA GLU A 191 -7.15 13.43 16.50
C GLU A 191 -7.92 14.73 16.70
N GLY A 192 -7.21 15.84 16.48
CA GLY A 192 -7.79 17.18 16.43
C GLY A 192 -6.71 18.22 16.19
N TYR A 193 -6.86 19.02 15.13
CA TYR A 193 -6.13 20.29 14.98
C TYR A 193 -6.69 21.39 15.91
N ALA A 194 -7.76 21.09 16.64
CA ALA A 194 -8.36 22.00 17.60
C ALA A 194 -7.67 21.84 18.94
N GLU A 195 -7.08 22.92 19.45
CA GLU A 195 -6.68 22.95 20.85
C GLU A 195 -7.91 22.73 21.74
N PRO A 196 -7.81 21.89 22.79
CA PRO A 196 -8.90 21.75 23.74
C PRO A 196 -9.22 23.12 24.34
N ALA A 197 -10.51 23.46 24.38
CA ALA A 197 -10.96 24.69 25.02
C ALA A 197 -10.47 24.70 26.48
N ARG A 198 -9.70 25.73 26.85
CA ARG A 198 -9.24 25.92 28.23
C ARG A 198 -10.48 26.14 29.10
N ALA A 199 -10.67 25.26 30.08
CA ALA A 199 -11.64 25.42 31.18
C ALA A 199 -11.17 26.50 32.18
#